data_AF-A0A661T9F2-F1
#
_entry.id   AF-A0A661T9F2-F1
#
_cell.length_a   1.000
_cell.length_b   1.000
_cell.length_c   1.000
_cell.angle_alpha   90.00
_cell.angle_beta   90.00
_cell.angle_gamma   90.00
#
_symmetry.space_group_name_H-M   'P 1'
#
loop_
_entity.id
_entity.type
_entity.pdbx_description
1 polymer ?
#
loop_
_entity_poly.entity_id
_entity_poly.type
_entity_poly.pdbx_seq_one_letter_code
_entity_poly.pdbx_strand_id
1 'polypeptide(L)' 'MPVNHLPDNQNLTVITTHINADFDALASMLAAHKLYPGSLVVFPGSQEKNLRNFFISSMVYLFNMANLKDIDFTR' A
#
# COMPACT_ATOMS: atom_id res chain seq x y z
N MET A 1 19.76 7.21 -6.15
CA MET A 1 18.59 6.36 -5.82
C MET A 1 18.62 6.15 -4.31
N PRO A 2 17.71 6.75 -3.52
CA PRO A 2 17.70 6.48 -2.09
C PRO A 2 17.34 5.01 -1.87
N VAL A 3 18.14 4.34 -1.04
CA VAL A 3 18.02 2.92 -0.73
C VAL A 3 16.82 2.77 0.21
N ASN A 4 15.78 2.06 -0.24
CA ASN A 4 14.61 1.75 0.59
C ASN A 4 15.05 0.87 1.76
N HIS A 5 15.18 1.46 2.95
CA HIS A 5 15.36 0.72 4.18
C HIS A 5 14.00 0.16 4.58
N LEU A 6 13.73 -1.09 4.20
CA LEU A 6 12.57 -1.81 4.72
C LEU A 6 12.76 -1.94 6.25
N PRO A 7 11.75 -1.60 7.06
CA PRO A 7 11.88 -1.61 8.50
C PRO A 7 12.22 -3.01 9.00
N ASP A 8 13.20 -3.09 9.89
CA ASP A 8 13.66 -4.31 10.55
C ASP A 8 12.44 -5.03 11.14
N ASN A 9 12.29 -6.32 10.81
CA ASN A 9 11.06 -7.12 10.87
C ASN A 9 10.52 -7.39 12.31
N GLN A 10 10.60 -6.45 13.25
CA GLN A 10 10.10 -6.63 14.62
C GLN A 10 8.69 -6.03 14.85
N ASN A 11 8.15 -5.23 13.91
CA ASN A 11 6.78 -4.65 13.97
C ASN A 11 6.20 -4.33 12.58
N LEU A 12 6.28 -5.26 11.61
CA LEU A 12 5.73 -5.03 10.26
C LEU A 12 4.19 -5.01 10.30
N THR A 13 3.59 -3.84 10.02
CA THR A 13 2.14 -3.69 9.83
C THR A 13 1.84 -3.52 8.34
N VAL A 14 1.11 -4.46 7.75
CA VAL A 14 0.71 -4.40 6.34
C VAL A 14 -0.76 -3.99 6.23
N ILE A 15 -1.03 -3.01 5.37
CA ILE A 15 -2.38 -2.53 5.07
C ILE A 15 -2.71 -2.88 3.62
N THR A 16 -3.77 -3.63 3.42
CA THR A 16 -4.28 -4.02 2.10
C THR A 16 -5.80 -4.08 2.12
N THR A 17 -6.40 -4.41 0.98
CA THR A 17 -7.86 -4.53 0.82
C THR A 17 -8.21 -5.71 -0.09
N HIS A 18 -9.49 -5.90 -0.37
CA HIS A 18 -9.99 -6.91 -1.29
C HIS A 18 -9.60 -6.59 -2.75
N ILE A 19 -9.58 -7.63 -3.58
CA ILE A 19 -9.39 -7.48 -5.03
C ILE A 19 -10.54 -6.67 -5.64
N ASN A 20 -10.29 -6.05 -6.80
CA ASN A 20 -11.24 -5.15 -7.46
C ASN A 20 -11.62 -3.94 -6.59
N ALA A 21 -10.65 -3.40 -5.86
CA ALA A 21 -10.85 -2.31 -4.91
C ALA A 21 -11.62 -1.13 -5.54
N ASP A 22 -12.51 -0.52 -4.77
CA ASP A 22 -13.24 0.69 -5.12
C ASP A 22 -12.71 1.92 -4.36
N PHE A 23 -13.39 3.06 -4.49
CA PHE A 23 -12.98 4.29 -3.80
C PHE A 23 -13.07 4.20 -2.28
N ASP A 24 -13.96 3.37 -1.73
CA ASP A 24 -14.09 3.21 -0.28
C ASP A 24 -12.94 2.37 0.29
N ALA A 25 -12.60 1.26 -0.40
CA ALA A 25 -11.41 0.47 -0.11
C ALA A 25 -10.14 1.34 -0.13
N LEU A 26 -10.07 2.25 -1.11
CA LEU A 26 -8.96 3.19 -1.23
C LEU A 26 -8.87 4.17 -0.06
N ALA A 27 -9.99 4.83 0.26
CA ALA A 27 -10.07 5.79 1.35
C ALA A 27 -9.76 5.12 2.70
N SER A 28 -10.23 3.89 2.89
CA SER A 28 -9.96 3.08 4.07
C SER A 28 -8.46 2.75 4.23
N MET A 29 -7.77 2.38 3.15
CA MET A 29 -6.33 2.15 3.17
C MET A 29 -5.54 3.43 3.54
N LEU A 30 -5.95 4.59 3.00
CA LEU A 30 -5.40 5.90 3.34
C LEU A 30 -5.58 6.22 4.83
N ALA A 31 -6.80 6.07 5.33
CA ALA A 31 -7.13 6.33 6.73
C ALA A 31 -6.34 5.41 7.67
N ALA A 32 -6.27 4.12 7.36
CA ALA A 32 -5.51 3.15 8.12
C ALA A 32 -4.02 3.50 8.17
N HIS A 33 -3.39 3.87 7.04
CA HIS A 33 -1.98 4.24 7.06
C HIS A 33 -1.70 5.49 7.88
N LYS A 34 -2.62 6.46 7.86
CA LYS A 34 -2.53 7.65 8.72
C LYS A 34 -2.61 7.30 10.21
N LEU A 35 -3.41 6.30 10.58
CA LEU A 35 -3.55 5.82 11.95
C LEU A 35 -2.36 4.95 12.41
N TYR A 36 -1.70 4.26 11.48
CA TYR A 36 -0.54 3.40 11.73
C TYR A 36 0.71 3.92 10.99
N PRO A 37 1.39 4.97 11.50
CA PRO A 37 2.63 5.46 10.91
C PRO A 37 3.69 4.36 10.79
N GLY A 38 4.36 4.29 9.63
CA GLY A 38 5.36 3.24 9.34
C GLY A 38 4.77 1.92 8.83
N SER A 39 3.44 1.82 8.71
CA SER A 39 2.80 0.70 8.02
C SER A 39 3.11 0.68 6.52
N LEU A 40 3.09 -0.52 5.95
CA LEU A 40 3.33 -0.76 4.53
C LEU A 40 2.01 -0.98 3.80
N VAL A 41 1.73 -0.15 2.80
CA VAL A 41 0.49 -0.21 2.03
C VAL A 41 0.68 -1.02 0.76
N VAL A 42 -0.13 -2.06 0.58
CA VAL A 42 -0.10 -2.97 -0.56
C VAL A 42 -1.45 -2.93 -1.26
N PHE A 43 -1.49 -2.41 -2.48
CA PHE A 43 -2.73 -2.31 -3.26
C PHE A 43 -2.89 -3.53 -4.17
N PRO A 44 -3.97 -4.30 -4.05
CA PRO A 44 -4.20 -5.50 -4.86
C PRO A 44 -4.65 -5.18 -6.29
N GLY A 45 -4.98 -3.92 -6.59
CA GLY A 45 -5.50 -3.48 -7.89
C GLY A 45 -7.02 -3.23 -7.89
N SER A 46 -7.50 -2.61 -8.96
CA SER A 46 -8.91 -2.29 -9.19
C SER A 46 -9.35 -2.63 -10.61
N GLN A 47 -10.62 -3.01 -10.78
CA GLN A 47 -11.29 -3.17 -12.09
C GLN A 47 -11.58 -1.81 -12.74
N GLU A 48 -11.88 -0.80 -11.93
CA GLU A 48 -12.17 0.55 -12.37
C GLU A 48 -10.89 1.19 -12.91
N LYS A 49 -10.81 1.36 -14.24
CA LYS A 49 -9.66 2.00 -14.92
C LYS A 49 -9.36 3.39 -14.34
N ASN A 50 -10.41 4.15 -14.02
CA ASN A 50 -10.28 5.50 -13.46
C ASN A 50 -9.65 5.47 -12.07
N LEU A 51 -10.08 4.55 -11.20
CA LEU A 51 -9.49 4.38 -9.89
C LEU A 51 -8.04 3.94 -9.98
N ARG A 52 -7.73 2.98 -10.86
CA ARG A 52 -6.35 2.53 -11.07
C ARG A 52 -5.44 3.67 -11.54
N ASN A 53 -5.92 4.49 -12.49
CA ASN A 53 -5.15 5.62 -13.00
C ASN A 53 -4.96 6.68 -11.92
N PHE A 54 -6.02 7.02 -11.18
CA PHE A 54 -5.96 7.92 -10.03
C PHE A 54 -4.98 7.41 -8.96
N PHE A 55 -5.02 6.12 -8.66
CA PHE A 55 -4.15 5.46 -7.70
C PHE A 55 -2.68 5.61 -8.09
N ILE A 56 -2.35 5.26 -9.34
CA ILE A 56 -0.98 5.36 -9.87
C ILE A 56 -0.51 6.82 -9.87
N SER A 57 -1.37 7.77 -10.28
CA SER A 57 -0.99 9.18 -10.37
C SER A 57 -0.85 9.86 -9.01
N SER A 58 -1.68 9.50 -8.04
CA SER A 58 -1.84 10.25 -6.79
C SER A 58 -1.18 9.57 -5.60
N MET A 59 -1.08 8.25 -5.57
CA MET A 59 -0.65 7.51 -4.37
C MET A 59 0.75 6.92 -4.42
N VAL A 60 1.33 6.72 -5.61
CA VAL A 60 2.77 6.39 -5.74
C VAL A 60 3.66 7.44 -5.06
N TYR A 61 3.21 8.70 -5.03
CA TYR A 61 3.92 9.80 -4.36
C TYR A 61 3.66 9.87 -2.85
N LEU A 62 2.46 9.47 -2.41
CA LEU A 62 2.04 9.58 -1.01
C LEU A 62 2.45 8.38 -0.16
N PHE A 63 2.66 7.22 -0.80
CA PHE A 63 2.93 5.96 -0.12
C PHE A 63 4.19 5.36 -0.69
N ASN A 64 5.13 5.03 0.19
CA ASN A 64 6.30 4.23 -0.14
C ASN A 64 5.86 2.76 -0.35
N MET A 65 5.01 2.52 -1.35
CA MET A 65 4.33 1.25 -1.57
C MET A 65 5.33 0.16 -1.93
N ALA A 66 5.26 -0.97 -1.23
CA ALA A 66 5.94 -2.18 -1.65
C ALA A 66 5.04 -3.00 -2.56
N ASN A 67 5.65 -3.67 -3.53
CA ASN A 67 4.97 -4.79 -4.17
C ASN A 67 4.85 -5.92 -3.15
N LEU A 68 3.76 -6.70 -3.23
CA LEU A 68 3.62 -7.89 -2.39
C LEU A 68 4.83 -8.83 -2.51
N LYS A 69 5.42 -8.89 -3.71
CA LYS A 69 6.61 -9.72 -3.99
C LYS A 69 7.89 -9.23 -3.31
N ASP A 70 7.95 -7.97 -2.92
CA ASP A 70 9.11 -7.37 -2.26
C ASP A 70 9.05 -7.55 -0.74
N ILE A 71 7.95 -8.10 -0.21
CA ILE A 71 7.77 -8.38 1.20
C ILE A 71 8.29 -9.79 1.49
N ASP A 72 9.26 -9.88 2.39
CA ASP A 72 9.75 -11.16 2.90
C ASP A 72 8.81 -11.73 3.96
N PHE A 73 8.12 -12.81 3.60
CA PHE A 73 7.20 -13.54 4.49
C PHE A 73 7.84 -14.75 5.16
N THR A 74 9.14 -15.00 4.96
CA THR A 74 9.81 -16.18 5.52
C THR A 74 10.23 -15.95 6.97
N ARG A 75 9.27 -16.15 7.87
CA ARG A 75 9.48 -16.41 9.30
C ARG A 75 8.54 -17.50 9.80
#